data_AF-A0A969KG98-F1
#
_entry.id   AF-A0A969KG98-F1
#
_cell.length_a   1.000
_cell.length_b   1.000
_cell.length_c   1.000
_cell.angle_alpha   90.00
_cell.angle_beta   90.00
_cell.angle_gamma   90.00
#
_symmetry.space_group_name_H-M   'P 1'
#
loop_
_entity.id
_entity.type
_entity.pdbx_description
1 polymer ?
#
loop_
_entity_poly.entity_id
_entity_poly.type
_entity_poly.pdbx_seq_one_letter_code
_entity_poly.pdbx_strand_id
1 'polypeptide(L)'
;MIPPKPIIALGKFIWSTQWQIMMGSLAPTDQAGNYQRPRSQFRHGIGDGGDHNYCPDRDRYGLIVGMGCPWAHRTLVVRALKGLEEVISVTIAQPDPEGGSWLLPADHNLGVNSLPAFYRHHDPTFKGRATVPVLYDRQTHTIVNNESSDIIMMLNAQFNDWANRPDVDLYPEALRGEIDQWNDRIYRTVNNGVYRCGFAQSQTAYDQACNELFDTLDHINMVLAERRYLGGDRLTLADVRLFTTLIRFDLVYYGLFKCNRRAIASYPHLGPYLRDLYQQDGIPQTCDLATIKRDYYGSLFPLNPGGIIPQGPDLEAWLMLPHDRH
;
A
#
# COMPACT_ATOMS: atom_id res chain seq x y z
N MET A 1 -4.01 22.42 -37.90
CA MET A 1 -4.90 23.50 -37.46
C MET A 1 -5.29 23.27 -36.02
N ILE A 2 -5.28 24.31 -35.18
CA ILE A 2 -5.75 24.24 -33.79
C ILE A 2 -7.29 24.35 -33.79
N PRO A 3 -8.04 23.60 -32.96
CA PRO A 3 -9.49 23.68 -32.93
C PRO A 3 -10.03 25.08 -32.57
N PRO A 4 -11.22 25.48 -33.05
CA PRO A 4 -11.86 26.74 -32.67
C PRO A 4 -12.05 26.90 -31.15
N LYS A 5 -11.86 28.12 -30.63
CA LYS A 5 -12.00 28.44 -29.19
C LYS A 5 -13.31 27.93 -28.55
N PRO A 6 -14.49 28.06 -29.18
CA PRO A 6 -15.74 27.56 -28.59
C PRO A 6 -15.77 26.04 -28.41
N ILE A 7 -15.20 25.30 -29.37
CA ILE A 7 -15.10 23.83 -29.31
C ILE A 7 -14.17 23.43 -28.16
N ILE A 8 -13.04 24.13 -28.00
CA ILE A 8 -12.12 23.91 -26.88
C ILE A 8 -12.81 24.19 -25.53
N ALA A 9 -13.55 25.29 -25.43
CA ALA A 9 -14.25 25.66 -24.20
C ALA A 9 -15.31 24.62 -23.80
N LEU A 10 -16.13 24.17 -24.75
CA LEU A 10 -17.12 23.12 -24.52
C LEU A 10 -16.45 21.79 -24.13
N GLY A 11 -15.40 21.38 -24.84
CA GLY A 11 -14.64 20.17 -24.52
C GLY A 11 -14.04 20.20 -23.11
N LYS A 12 -13.43 21.33 -22.72
CA LYS A 12 -12.91 21.53 -21.36
C LYS A 12 -14.00 21.44 -20.30
N PHE A 13 -15.17 22.03 -20.56
CA PHE A 13 -16.29 22.01 -19.62
C PHE A 13 -16.81 20.57 -19.42
N ILE A 14 -17.07 19.84 -20.52
CA ILE A 14 -17.56 18.46 -20.47
C ILE A 14 -16.54 17.57 -19.73
N TRP A 15 -15.28 17.63 -20.12
CA TRP A 15 -14.22 16.82 -19.51
C TRP A 15 -14.08 17.11 -18.01
N SER A 16 -13.98 18.38 -17.64
CA SER A 16 -13.81 18.77 -16.23
C SER A 16 -15.00 18.34 -15.38
N THR A 17 -16.22 18.47 -15.89
CA THR A 17 -17.43 18.04 -15.18
C THR A 17 -17.44 16.52 -14.96
N GLN A 18 -17.15 15.72 -15.99
CA GLN A 18 -17.09 14.26 -15.85
C GLN A 18 -15.96 13.84 -14.91
N TRP A 19 -14.80 14.48 -15.02
CA TRP A 19 -13.65 14.21 -14.16
C TRP A 19 -13.99 14.42 -12.68
N GLN A 20 -14.66 15.53 -12.35
CA GLN A 20 -15.09 15.84 -10.98
C GLN A 20 -16.05 14.79 -10.41
N ILE A 21 -17.02 14.34 -11.21
CA ILE A 21 -17.97 13.28 -10.80
C ILE A 21 -17.23 11.97 -10.49
N MET A 22 -16.34 11.56 -11.38
CA MET A 22 -15.60 10.29 -11.22
C MET A 22 -14.61 10.36 -10.05
N MET A 23 -13.92 11.49 -9.89
CA MET A 23 -13.01 11.70 -8.77
C MET A 23 -13.72 11.75 -7.42
N GLY A 24 -14.95 12.26 -7.35
CA GLY A 24 -15.75 12.23 -6.11
C GLY A 24 -15.97 10.82 -5.56
N SER A 25 -16.11 9.83 -6.44
CA SER A 25 -16.25 8.41 -6.07
C SER A 25 -14.91 7.73 -5.80
N LEU A 26 -13.91 7.98 -6.65
CA LEU A 26 -12.59 7.34 -6.55
C LEU A 26 -11.80 7.85 -5.33
N ALA A 27 -11.83 9.16 -5.12
CA ALA A 27 -11.05 9.89 -4.15
C ALA A 27 -11.88 11.02 -3.51
N PRO A 28 -12.72 10.69 -2.51
CA PRO A 28 -13.52 11.67 -1.80
C PRO A 28 -12.66 12.80 -1.23
N THR A 29 -13.13 14.05 -1.28
CA THR A 29 -12.39 15.21 -0.76
C THR A 29 -13.22 16.04 0.21
N ASP A 30 -12.55 16.86 1.01
CA ASP A 30 -13.19 17.98 1.72
C ASP A 30 -13.49 19.17 0.78
N GLN A 31 -14.07 20.24 1.33
CA GLN A 31 -14.41 21.45 0.57
C GLN A 31 -13.18 22.17 -0.03
N ALA A 32 -11.98 21.93 0.50
CA ALA A 32 -10.73 22.51 0.01
C ALA A 32 -10.07 21.64 -1.07
N GLY A 33 -10.64 20.46 -1.38
CA GLY A 33 -10.11 19.53 -2.37
C GLY A 33 -9.06 18.57 -1.80
N ASN A 34 -8.93 18.45 -0.48
CA ASN A 34 -8.02 17.49 0.16
C ASN A 34 -8.64 16.10 0.17
N TYR A 35 -7.90 15.10 -0.32
CA TYR A 35 -8.32 13.71 -0.28
C TYR A 35 -8.55 13.18 1.14
N GLN A 36 -9.69 12.52 1.35
CA GLN A 36 -10.09 11.87 2.59
C GLN A 36 -10.18 10.36 2.38
N ARG A 37 -9.32 9.62 3.08
CA ARG A 37 -9.28 8.15 3.01
C ARG A 37 -10.40 7.53 3.86
N PRO A 38 -11.27 6.68 3.28
CA PRO A 38 -12.24 5.91 4.05
C PRO A 38 -11.54 4.98 5.05
N ARG A 39 -12.12 4.83 6.25
CA ARG A 39 -11.59 3.95 7.30
C ARG A 39 -12.01 2.49 7.06
N SER A 40 -11.13 1.55 7.40
CA SER A 40 -11.43 0.11 7.45
C SER A 40 -12.49 -0.20 8.53
N GLN A 41 -13.34 -1.20 8.27
CA GLN A 41 -14.52 -1.51 9.10
C GLN A 41 -14.36 -2.81 9.91
N PHE A 42 -13.61 -3.79 9.40
CA PHE A 42 -13.35 -5.05 10.12
C PHE A 42 -12.05 -4.92 10.90
N ARG A 43 -12.13 -4.99 12.22
CA ARG A 43 -11.03 -4.65 13.15
C ARG A 43 -10.83 -5.68 14.26
N HIS A 44 -11.20 -6.94 14.05
CA HIS A 44 -10.95 -7.99 15.05
C HIS A 44 -9.46 -8.34 15.12
N GLY A 45 -9.03 -8.87 16.26
CA GLY A 45 -7.65 -9.30 16.53
C GLY A 45 -7.55 -10.80 16.74
N ILE A 46 -6.39 -11.39 16.44
CA ILE A 46 -6.03 -12.79 16.71
C ILE A 46 -5.22 -12.85 18.02
N GLY A 47 -5.49 -13.87 18.85
CA GLY A 47 -4.68 -14.23 20.01
C GLY A 47 -4.78 -13.27 21.20
N ASP A 48 -3.70 -13.14 21.97
CA ASP A 48 -3.71 -12.43 23.26
C ASP A 48 -4.06 -10.94 23.07
N GLY A 49 -5.12 -10.49 23.74
CA GLY A 49 -5.69 -9.15 23.58
C GLY A 49 -6.57 -8.97 22.34
N GLY A 50 -6.78 -10.04 21.56
CA GLY A 50 -7.70 -10.12 20.43
C GLY A 50 -9.09 -10.62 20.82
N ASP A 51 -9.89 -10.98 19.81
CA ASP A 51 -11.22 -11.57 20.02
C ASP A 51 -11.04 -13.05 20.39
N HIS A 52 -11.70 -13.52 21.46
CA HIS A 52 -11.63 -14.92 21.91
C HIS A 52 -12.06 -15.92 20.81
N ASN A 53 -12.74 -15.46 19.77
CA ASN A 53 -13.13 -16.28 18.63
C ASN A 53 -11.96 -16.62 17.68
N TYR A 54 -10.85 -15.89 17.72
CA TYR A 54 -9.72 -16.04 16.78
C TYR A 54 -8.42 -16.44 17.50
N CYS A 55 -8.25 -17.73 17.75
CA CYS A 55 -7.01 -18.29 18.29
C CYS A 55 -5.96 -18.50 17.18
N PRO A 56 -4.69 -18.11 17.40
CA PRO A 56 -3.61 -18.41 16.47
C PRO A 56 -3.54 -19.91 16.22
N ASP A 57 -3.45 -20.30 14.95
CA ASP A 57 -3.37 -21.70 14.54
C ASP A 57 -2.76 -21.79 13.14
N ARG A 58 -2.05 -22.88 12.87
CA ARG A 58 -1.48 -23.17 11.55
C ARG A 58 -2.61 -23.50 10.57
N ASP A 59 -2.47 -23.07 9.32
CA ASP A 59 -3.40 -23.37 8.23
C ASP A 59 -4.84 -22.85 8.38
N ARG A 60 -5.15 -22.15 9.48
CA ARG A 60 -6.47 -21.56 9.77
C ARG A 60 -6.74 -20.27 9.00
N TYR A 61 -5.72 -19.44 8.80
CA TYR A 61 -5.90 -18.09 8.29
C TYR A 61 -5.39 -17.92 6.87
N GLY A 62 -6.03 -17.02 6.13
CA GLY A 62 -5.59 -16.63 4.80
C GLY A 62 -5.62 -15.12 4.59
N LEU A 63 -4.85 -14.67 3.61
CA LEU A 63 -4.78 -13.30 3.16
C LEU A 63 -5.32 -13.18 1.73
N ILE A 64 -6.22 -12.24 1.49
CA ILE A 64 -6.56 -11.78 0.14
C ILE A 64 -5.79 -10.48 -0.11
N VAL A 65 -4.95 -10.47 -1.14
CA VAL A 65 -4.05 -9.35 -1.45
C VAL A 65 -4.15 -8.96 -2.92
N GLY A 66 -3.82 -7.71 -3.24
CA GLY A 66 -3.61 -7.27 -4.61
C GLY A 66 -2.19 -6.77 -4.76
N MET A 67 -1.43 -7.27 -5.75
CA MET A 67 0.01 -6.99 -5.87
C MET A 67 0.31 -5.50 -6.09
N GLY A 68 -0.57 -4.76 -6.77
CA GLY A 68 -0.45 -3.30 -6.89
C GLY A 68 -0.61 -2.54 -5.57
N CYS A 69 -1.32 -3.08 -4.58
CA CYS A 69 -1.71 -2.34 -3.38
C CYS A 69 -0.57 -2.25 -2.33
N PRO A 70 -0.11 -1.05 -1.93
CA PRO A 70 0.96 -0.91 -0.93
C PRO A 70 0.51 -1.32 0.48
N TRP A 71 -0.78 -1.23 0.79
CA TRP A 71 -1.35 -1.65 2.07
C TRP A 71 -1.33 -3.18 2.21
N ALA A 72 -1.70 -3.88 1.13
CA ALA A 72 -1.63 -5.33 1.08
C ALA A 72 -0.18 -5.83 1.01
N HIS A 73 0.68 -5.11 0.31
CA HIS A 73 2.10 -5.46 0.23
C HIS A 73 2.76 -5.48 1.62
N ARG A 74 2.33 -4.66 2.60
CA ARG A 74 2.87 -4.73 3.97
C ARG A 74 2.68 -6.12 4.60
N THR A 75 1.51 -6.73 4.39
CA THR A 75 1.22 -8.05 4.97
C THR A 75 2.07 -9.13 4.31
N LEU A 76 2.34 -9.01 3.00
CA LEU A 76 3.25 -9.90 2.29
C LEU A 76 4.70 -9.76 2.78
N VAL A 77 5.18 -8.53 2.97
CA VAL A 77 6.53 -8.29 3.50
C VAL A 77 6.69 -8.86 4.90
N VAL A 78 5.75 -8.60 5.83
CA VAL A 78 5.83 -9.18 7.18
C VAL A 78 5.71 -10.70 7.14
N ARG A 79 4.81 -11.26 6.31
CA ARG A 79 4.71 -12.71 6.10
C ARG A 79 6.05 -13.32 5.67
N ALA A 80 6.76 -12.68 4.74
CA ALA A 80 8.06 -13.14 4.27
C ALA A 80 9.16 -12.98 5.34
N LEU A 81 9.24 -11.81 6.00
CA LEU A 81 10.23 -11.53 7.04
C LEU A 81 10.10 -12.48 8.24
N LYS A 82 8.87 -12.87 8.59
CA LYS A 82 8.58 -13.84 9.65
C LYS A 82 8.67 -15.29 9.19
N GLY A 83 8.76 -15.55 7.89
CA GLY A 83 8.77 -16.90 7.33
C GLY A 83 7.45 -17.65 7.58
N LEU A 84 6.32 -16.99 7.33
CA LEU A 84 4.95 -17.47 7.56
C LEU A 84 4.30 -18.05 6.29
N GLU A 85 5.10 -18.42 5.29
CA GLU A 85 4.57 -18.81 3.99
C GLU A 85 3.70 -20.06 4.04
N GLU A 86 4.11 -21.02 4.85
CA GLU A 86 3.42 -22.30 5.10
C GLU A 86 2.41 -22.23 6.26
N VAL A 87 2.16 -21.04 6.80
CA VAL A 87 1.25 -20.82 7.94
C VAL A 87 0.02 -20.03 7.50
N ILE A 88 0.25 -18.99 6.68
CA ILE A 88 -0.79 -18.07 6.20
C ILE A 88 -0.88 -18.19 4.68
N SER A 89 -1.98 -18.75 4.18
CA SER A 89 -2.22 -18.88 2.74
C SER A 89 -2.49 -17.51 2.10
N VAL A 90 -2.17 -17.36 0.80
CA VAL A 90 -2.39 -16.09 0.08
C VAL A 90 -3.22 -16.34 -1.18
N THR A 91 -4.29 -15.55 -1.33
CA THR A 91 -5.09 -15.43 -2.54
C THR A 91 -4.79 -14.08 -3.19
N ILE A 92 -4.26 -14.10 -4.42
CA ILE A 92 -3.93 -12.89 -5.17
C ILE A 92 -5.14 -12.47 -6.01
N ALA A 93 -5.76 -11.35 -5.64
CA ALA A 93 -6.82 -10.71 -6.38
C ALA A 93 -6.26 -9.87 -7.53
N GLN A 94 -6.98 -9.85 -8.65
CA GLN A 94 -6.64 -9.06 -9.84
C GLN A 94 -7.53 -7.80 -9.89
N PRO A 95 -7.02 -6.65 -10.33
CA PRO A 95 -7.87 -5.47 -10.51
C PRO A 95 -8.92 -5.72 -11.59
N ASP A 96 -10.13 -5.22 -11.36
CA ASP A 96 -11.21 -5.15 -12.34
C ASP A 96 -11.15 -3.79 -13.06
N PRO A 97 -10.67 -3.73 -14.32
CA PRO A 97 -10.51 -2.45 -15.03
C PRO A 97 -11.86 -1.77 -15.35
N GLU A 98 -12.95 -2.54 -15.43
CA GLU A 98 -14.27 -2.03 -15.82
C GLU A 98 -15.12 -1.70 -14.59
N GLY A 99 -15.13 -2.58 -13.59
CA GLY A 99 -15.93 -2.42 -12.36
C GLY A 99 -15.24 -1.69 -11.22
N GLY A 100 -13.95 -1.33 -11.35
CA GLY A 100 -13.21 -0.58 -10.33
C GLY A 100 -13.04 -1.33 -9.01
N SER A 101 -13.04 -2.67 -9.08
CA SER A 101 -13.05 -3.59 -7.95
C SER A 101 -11.88 -4.59 -8.01
N TRP A 102 -11.96 -5.66 -7.21
CA TRP A 102 -10.98 -6.75 -7.21
C TRP A 102 -11.69 -8.06 -7.57
N LEU A 103 -11.20 -8.74 -8.60
CA LEU A 103 -11.62 -10.08 -9.00
C LEU A 103 -10.78 -11.12 -8.27
N LEU A 104 -11.42 -12.22 -7.89
CA LEU A 104 -10.77 -13.34 -7.23
C LEU A 104 -10.61 -14.49 -8.24
N PRO A 105 -9.45 -15.18 -8.27
CA PRO A 105 -9.17 -16.24 -9.25
C PRO A 105 -10.03 -17.50 -9.01
N ALA A 106 -10.44 -18.23 -10.04
CA ALA A 106 -11.45 -19.29 -9.88
C ALA A 106 -11.06 -20.44 -8.91
N ASP A 107 -9.79 -20.60 -8.56
CA ASP A 107 -9.21 -21.69 -7.78
C ASP A 107 -9.07 -21.42 -6.26
N HIS A 108 -9.51 -20.27 -5.75
CA HIS A 108 -9.27 -19.88 -4.34
C HIS A 108 -10.22 -20.53 -3.29
N ASN A 109 -11.19 -21.37 -3.68
CA ASN A 109 -12.15 -22.04 -2.77
C ASN A 109 -12.94 -21.13 -1.79
N LEU A 110 -13.18 -19.85 -2.14
CA LEU A 110 -13.92 -18.89 -1.29
C LEU A 110 -15.40 -18.74 -1.71
N GLY A 111 -15.84 -19.47 -2.74
CA GLY A 111 -17.25 -19.50 -3.18
C GLY A 111 -17.78 -18.24 -3.86
N VAL A 112 -16.94 -17.23 -4.11
CA VAL A 112 -17.31 -15.96 -4.75
C VAL A 112 -16.21 -15.52 -5.72
N ASN A 113 -16.54 -14.78 -6.77
CA ASN A 113 -15.58 -14.40 -7.84
C ASN A 113 -15.04 -12.96 -7.72
N SER A 114 -15.46 -12.20 -6.71
CA SER A 114 -15.04 -10.81 -6.52
C SER A 114 -14.98 -10.43 -5.05
N LEU A 115 -14.12 -9.48 -4.72
CA LEU A 115 -13.96 -8.99 -3.36
C LEU A 115 -15.23 -8.30 -2.83
N PRO A 116 -15.96 -7.47 -3.61
CA PRO A 116 -17.25 -6.95 -3.14
C PRO A 116 -18.28 -8.04 -2.83
N ALA A 117 -18.28 -9.15 -3.58
CA ALA A 117 -19.13 -10.30 -3.27
C ALA A 117 -18.67 -11.01 -2.00
N PHE A 118 -17.35 -11.14 -1.79
CA PHE A 118 -16.77 -11.68 -0.55
C PHE A 118 -17.20 -10.89 0.68
N TYR A 119 -17.10 -9.55 0.64
CA TYR A 119 -17.56 -8.70 1.74
C TYR A 119 -19.06 -8.85 2.01
N ARG A 120 -19.90 -8.79 0.96
CA ARG A 120 -21.36 -8.93 1.08
C ARG A 120 -21.80 -10.31 1.55
N HIS A 121 -21.04 -11.36 1.24
CA HIS A 121 -21.29 -12.70 1.71
C HIS A 121 -21.12 -12.80 3.24
N HIS A 122 -20.12 -12.11 3.78
CA HIS A 122 -19.81 -12.13 5.22
C HIS A 122 -20.60 -11.09 6.03
N ASP A 123 -20.94 -9.96 5.43
CA ASP A 123 -21.82 -8.94 5.99
C ASP A 123 -22.72 -8.35 4.90
N PRO A 124 -23.98 -8.82 4.79
CA PRO A 124 -24.94 -8.29 3.82
C PRO A 124 -25.28 -6.80 4.02
N THR A 125 -24.96 -6.24 5.18
CA THR A 125 -25.22 -4.83 5.51
C THR A 125 -24.04 -3.92 5.21
N PHE A 126 -22.91 -4.47 4.75
CA PHE A 126 -21.69 -3.72 4.43
C PHE A 126 -21.93 -2.69 3.32
N LYS A 127 -21.67 -1.42 3.63
CA LYS A 127 -21.79 -0.27 2.71
C LYS A 127 -20.45 0.38 2.35
N GLY A 128 -19.34 -0.21 2.80
CA GLY A 128 -18.00 0.32 2.59
C GLY A 128 -17.38 -0.05 1.23
N ARG A 129 -16.14 0.41 1.02
CA ARG A 129 -15.31 -0.05 -0.09
C ARG A 129 -14.68 -1.39 0.30
N ALA A 130 -14.85 -2.41 -0.54
CA ALA A 130 -14.16 -3.69 -0.39
C ALA A 130 -12.68 -3.51 -0.76
N THR A 131 -11.79 -3.56 0.23
CA THR A 131 -10.35 -3.25 0.08
C THR A 131 -9.48 -4.45 0.42
N VAL A 132 -8.34 -4.57 -0.27
CA VAL A 132 -7.23 -5.43 0.17
C VAL A 132 -6.26 -4.63 1.07
N PRO A 133 -5.58 -5.26 2.04
CA PRO A 133 -5.62 -6.69 2.37
C PRO A 133 -6.88 -7.09 3.14
N VAL A 134 -7.23 -8.37 3.06
CA VAL A 134 -8.23 -9.00 3.94
C VAL A 134 -7.58 -10.19 4.63
N LEU A 135 -7.57 -10.20 5.97
CA LEU A 135 -7.28 -11.37 6.78
C LEU A 135 -8.60 -12.06 7.09
N TYR A 136 -8.71 -13.33 6.71
CA TYR A 136 -9.93 -14.13 6.89
C TYR A 136 -9.61 -15.45 7.60
N ASP A 137 -10.60 -15.94 8.33
CA ASP A 137 -10.55 -17.20 9.05
C ASP A 137 -11.29 -18.29 8.26
N ARG A 138 -10.59 -19.39 7.97
CA ARG A 138 -11.11 -20.53 7.21
C ARG A 138 -11.97 -21.46 8.05
N GLN A 139 -11.84 -21.42 9.38
CA GLN A 139 -12.62 -22.25 10.30
C GLN A 139 -13.99 -21.62 10.59
N THR A 140 -14.01 -20.32 10.88
CA THR A 140 -15.27 -19.60 11.16
C THR A 140 -15.93 -19.03 9.92
N HIS A 141 -15.24 -19.04 8.77
CA HIS A 141 -15.69 -18.39 7.53
C HIS A 141 -16.06 -16.93 7.78
N THR A 142 -15.15 -16.14 8.36
CA THR A 142 -15.37 -14.72 8.64
C THR A 142 -14.18 -13.85 8.21
N ILE A 143 -14.47 -12.58 7.94
CA ILE A 143 -13.43 -11.54 7.84
C ILE A 143 -12.96 -11.19 9.24
N VAL A 144 -11.68 -11.42 9.53
CA VAL A 144 -11.07 -11.03 10.81
C VAL A 144 -10.75 -9.54 10.79
N ASN A 145 -9.99 -9.09 9.79
CA ASN A 145 -9.49 -7.73 9.75
C ASN A 145 -9.19 -7.27 8.32
N ASN A 146 -9.45 -5.99 8.02
CA ASN A 146 -9.08 -5.37 6.74
C ASN A 146 -8.28 -4.07 6.89
N GLU A 147 -7.64 -3.87 8.04
CA GLU A 147 -6.69 -2.80 8.31
C GLU A 147 -5.26 -3.36 8.29
N SER A 148 -4.48 -2.92 7.30
CA SER A 148 -3.12 -3.39 7.08
C SER A 148 -2.20 -3.20 8.29
N SER A 149 -2.37 -2.11 9.07
CA SER A 149 -1.52 -1.85 10.25
C SER A 149 -1.78 -2.85 11.38
N ASP A 150 -3.02 -3.30 11.53
CA ASP A 150 -3.37 -4.27 12.56
C ASP A 150 -2.92 -5.67 12.13
N ILE A 151 -3.13 -6.00 10.84
CA ILE A 151 -2.74 -7.30 10.29
C ILE A 151 -1.24 -7.53 10.43
N ILE A 152 -0.40 -6.54 10.13
CA ILE A 152 1.06 -6.71 10.26
C ILE A 152 1.50 -6.87 11.71
N MET A 153 0.78 -6.30 12.67
CA MET A 153 1.00 -6.51 14.10
C MET A 153 0.65 -7.94 14.51
N MET A 154 -0.49 -8.45 14.04
CA MET A 154 -0.91 -9.84 14.28
C MET A 154 0.07 -10.84 13.65
N LEU A 155 0.49 -10.63 12.41
CA LEU A 155 1.49 -11.47 11.74
C LEU A 155 2.84 -11.44 12.48
N ASN A 156 3.24 -10.30 13.03
CA ASN A 156 4.49 -10.18 13.79
C ASN A 156 4.46 -10.98 15.11
N ALA A 157 3.34 -10.96 15.84
CA ALA A 157 3.31 -11.43 17.23
C ALA A 157 2.64 -12.79 17.43
N GLN A 158 1.58 -13.10 16.68
CA GLN A 158 0.62 -14.14 17.06
C GLN A 158 0.97 -15.53 16.51
N PHE A 159 1.87 -15.61 15.52
CA PHE A 159 2.20 -16.86 14.81
C PHE A 159 3.64 -17.33 15.05
N ASN A 160 4.28 -16.86 16.13
CA ASN A 160 5.68 -17.19 16.42
C ASN A 160 5.94 -18.69 16.56
N ASP A 161 4.98 -19.45 17.12
CA ASP A 161 5.12 -20.90 17.31
C ASP A 161 5.24 -21.69 16.00
N TRP A 162 4.82 -21.12 14.87
CA TRP A 162 4.90 -21.75 13.53
C TRP A 162 5.78 -20.97 12.54
N ALA A 163 6.35 -19.84 12.96
CA ALA A 163 7.19 -19.02 12.11
C ALA A 163 8.53 -19.73 11.83
N ASN A 164 9.00 -19.71 10.58
CA ASN A 164 10.37 -20.16 10.27
C ASN A 164 11.44 -19.21 10.85
N ARG A 165 11.05 -17.99 11.24
CA ARG A 165 11.90 -16.97 11.87
C ARG A 165 11.22 -16.42 13.13
N PRO A 166 11.09 -17.24 14.20
CA PRO A 166 10.34 -16.87 15.39
C PRO A 166 10.98 -15.69 16.14
N ASP A 167 12.32 -15.60 16.11
CA ASP A 167 13.09 -14.56 16.82
C ASP A 167 13.04 -13.17 16.16
N VAL A 168 12.51 -13.06 14.93
CA VAL A 168 12.34 -11.77 14.26
C VAL A 168 11.16 -11.03 14.90
N ASP A 169 11.45 -9.98 15.66
CA ASP A 169 10.44 -9.07 16.19
C ASP A 169 10.58 -7.68 15.54
N LEU A 170 9.58 -7.32 14.73
CA LEU A 170 9.51 -6.05 14.01
C LEU A 170 8.88 -4.93 14.85
N TYR A 171 8.41 -5.23 16.07
CA TYR A 171 7.84 -4.25 17.00
C TYR A 171 8.33 -4.47 18.45
N PRO A 172 9.65 -4.48 18.68
CA PRO A 172 10.23 -4.79 19.97
C PRO A 172 9.91 -3.68 20.99
N GLU A 173 9.69 -4.10 22.24
CA GLU A 173 9.25 -3.22 23.34
C GLU A 173 10.08 -1.94 23.47
N ALA A 174 11.41 -2.07 23.40
CA ALA A 174 12.33 -0.95 23.54
C ALA A 174 12.20 0.13 22.44
N LEU A 175 11.66 -0.20 21.26
CA LEU A 175 11.54 0.72 20.13
C LEU A 175 10.10 1.16 19.84
N ARG A 176 9.09 0.65 20.57
CA ARG A 176 7.66 0.92 20.27
C ARG A 176 7.36 2.41 20.16
N GLY A 177 7.85 3.21 21.12
CA GLY A 177 7.62 4.65 21.12
C GLY A 177 8.21 5.38 19.90
N GLU A 178 9.37 4.95 19.40
CA GLU A 178 9.99 5.50 18.19
C GLU A 178 9.29 5.00 16.92
N ILE A 179 8.95 3.70 16.87
CA ILE A 179 8.21 3.10 15.76
C ILE A 179 6.85 3.77 15.58
N ASP A 180 6.12 4.05 16.67
CA ASP A 180 4.80 4.69 16.60
C ASP A 180 4.88 6.13 16.07
N GLN A 181 5.90 6.88 16.49
CA GLN A 181 6.15 8.23 15.97
C GLN A 181 6.46 8.22 14.47
N TRP A 182 7.33 7.31 14.04
CA TRP A 182 7.61 7.12 12.61
C TRP A 182 6.36 6.70 11.84
N ASN A 183 5.62 5.74 12.36
CA ASN A 183 4.42 5.20 11.75
C ASN A 183 3.35 6.26 11.50
N ASP A 184 3.11 7.12 12.48
CA ASP A 184 2.15 8.23 12.37
C ASP A 184 2.61 9.24 11.32
N ARG A 185 3.87 9.69 11.40
CA ARG A 185 4.43 10.65 10.43
C ARG A 185 4.41 10.08 9.00
N ILE A 186 4.98 8.89 8.80
CA ILE A 186 5.08 8.21 7.51
C ILE A 186 3.69 7.96 6.93
N TYR A 187 2.71 7.55 7.75
CA TYR A 187 1.34 7.38 7.27
C TYR A 187 0.77 8.70 6.73
N ARG A 188 0.81 9.76 7.53
CA ARG A 188 0.15 11.03 7.21
C ARG A 188 0.78 11.73 6.00
N THR A 189 2.10 11.77 5.94
CA THR A 189 2.82 12.60 4.95
C THR A 189 3.46 11.81 3.82
N VAL A 190 3.68 10.50 3.95
CA VAL A 190 4.32 9.69 2.90
C VAL A 190 3.34 8.69 2.29
N ASN A 191 2.89 7.69 3.07
CA ASN A 191 2.02 6.63 2.55
C ASN A 191 0.69 7.15 2.04
N ASN A 192 0.03 8.02 2.81
CA ASN A 192 -1.17 8.71 2.36
C ASN A 192 -0.85 10.02 1.63
N GLY A 193 0.33 10.61 1.86
CA GLY A 193 0.77 11.84 1.20
C GLY A 193 0.84 11.73 -0.32
N VAL A 194 1.40 10.65 -0.86
CA VAL A 194 1.43 10.44 -2.31
C VAL A 194 0.02 10.37 -2.93
N TYR A 195 -0.96 9.77 -2.23
CA TYR A 195 -2.35 9.77 -2.67
C TYR A 195 -2.99 11.15 -2.54
N ARG A 196 -2.67 11.92 -1.48
CA ARG A 196 -3.11 13.31 -1.34
C ARG A 196 -2.60 14.18 -2.48
N CYS A 197 -1.37 13.97 -2.96
CA CYS A 197 -0.87 14.62 -4.17
C CYS A 197 -1.62 14.15 -5.43
N GLY A 198 -1.70 12.83 -5.65
CA GLY A 198 -2.26 12.28 -6.88
C GLY A 198 -3.76 12.50 -7.06
N PHE A 199 -4.49 12.64 -5.95
CA PHE A 199 -5.93 12.84 -5.93
C PHE A 199 -6.36 14.26 -5.54
N ALA A 200 -5.42 15.20 -5.36
CA ALA A 200 -5.76 16.59 -5.11
C ALA A 200 -6.62 17.16 -6.25
N GLN A 201 -7.69 17.86 -5.86
CA GLN A 201 -8.62 18.50 -6.81
C GLN A 201 -8.44 20.03 -6.87
N SER A 202 -7.48 20.58 -6.12
CA SER A 202 -7.09 21.98 -6.16
C SER A 202 -5.55 22.10 -6.12
N GLN A 203 -5.02 23.18 -6.70
CA GLN A 203 -3.57 23.45 -6.67
C GLN A 203 -3.07 23.60 -5.23
N THR A 204 -3.81 24.29 -4.37
CA THR A 204 -3.46 24.48 -2.96
C THR A 204 -3.36 23.15 -2.20
N ALA A 205 -4.32 22.24 -2.38
CA ALA A 205 -4.29 20.92 -1.75
C ALA A 205 -3.09 20.09 -2.23
N TYR A 206 -2.79 20.16 -3.53
CA TYR A 206 -1.62 19.50 -4.11
C TYR A 206 -0.31 20.07 -3.55
N ASP A 207 -0.14 21.40 -3.54
CA ASP A 207 1.07 22.07 -3.07
C ASP A 207 1.34 21.76 -1.61
N GLN A 208 0.31 21.81 -0.77
CA GLN A 208 0.41 21.44 0.64
C GLN A 208 0.87 19.98 0.81
N ALA A 209 0.18 19.04 0.15
CA ALA A 209 0.51 17.63 0.25
C ALA A 209 1.93 17.31 -0.27
N CYS A 210 2.32 17.95 -1.37
CA CYS A 210 3.63 17.77 -2.00
C CYS A 210 4.76 18.31 -1.10
N ASN A 211 4.56 19.49 -0.49
CA ASN A 211 5.52 20.05 0.46
C ASN A 211 5.68 19.13 1.69
N GLU A 212 4.58 18.74 2.34
CA GLU A 212 4.62 17.85 3.51
C GLU A 212 5.29 16.49 3.21
N LEU A 213 5.00 15.93 2.02
CA LEU A 213 5.60 14.69 1.53
C LEU A 213 7.11 14.81 1.46
N PHE A 214 7.59 15.79 0.69
CA PHE A 214 9.01 15.87 0.43
C PHE A 214 9.81 16.40 1.63
N ASP A 215 9.23 17.24 2.50
CA ASP A 215 9.85 17.63 3.76
C ASP A 215 10.05 16.43 4.68
N THR A 216 9.13 15.45 4.64
CA THR A 216 9.29 14.20 5.37
C THR A 216 10.34 13.28 4.71
N LEU A 217 10.37 13.17 3.37
CA LEU A 217 11.38 12.37 2.67
C LEU A 217 12.79 12.93 2.87
N ASP A 218 12.96 14.26 2.83
CA ASP A 218 14.22 14.94 3.11
C ASP A 218 14.66 14.67 4.56
N HIS A 219 13.74 14.73 5.53
CA HIS A 219 14.03 14.40 6.92
C HIS A 219 14.44 12.93 7.12
N ILE A 220 13.70 11.99 6.52
CA ILE A 220 14.04 10.57 6.56
C ILE A 220 15.43 10.35 5.96
N ASN A 221 15.75 10.98 4.83
CA ASN A 221 17.06 10.87 4.21
C ASN A 221 18.19 11.36 5.14
N MET A 222 17.98 12.41 5.93
CA MET A 222 18.96 12.86 6.92
C MET A 222 19.12 11.84 8.05
N VAL A 223 18.03 11.28 8.58
CA VAL A 223 18.10 10.24 9.63
C VAL A 223 18.85 9.00 9.13
N LEU A 224 18.58 8.59 7.89
CA LEU A 224 19.22 7.43 7.25
C LEU A 224 20.70 7.68 6.87
N ALA A 225 21.21 8.90 7.02
CA ALA A 225 22.63 9.20 6.91
C ALA A 225 23.43 8.65 8.11
N GLU A 226 22.78 8.55 9.28
CA GLU A 226 23.41 8.18 10.54
C GLU A 226 23.03 6.79 11.04
N ARG A 227 21.95 6.21 10.49
CA ARG A 227 21.36 4.95 10.94
C ARG A 227 21.05 4.07 9.77
N ARG A 228 21.16 2.75 9.91
CA ARG A 228 20.81 1.80 8.85
C ARG A 228 19.32 1.82 8.53
N TYR A 229 18.48 1.79 9.56
CA TYR A 229 17.02 1.78 9.51
C TYR A 229 16.42 2.93 10.34
N LEU A 230 15.11 3.13 10.27
CA LEU A 230 14.42 4.21 11.00
C LEU A 230 14.54 4.07 12.52
N GLY A 231 14.53 2.84 13.03
CA GLY A 231 14.71 2.50 14.45
C GLY A 231 16.17 2.23 14.87
N GLY A 232 17.17 2.69 14.10
CA GLY A 232 18.58 2.41 14.36
C GLY A 232 19.11 1.25 13.50
N ASP A 233 19.65 0.22 14.14
CA ASP A 233 20.32 -0.90 13.43
C ASP A 233 19.38 -2.09 13.16
N ARG A 234 18.11 -1.99 13.56
CA ARG A 234 17.12 -3.05 13.40
C ARG A 234 16.00 -2.63 12.45
N LEU A 235 15.63 -3.54 11.54
CA LEU A 235 14.46 -3.40 10.69
C LEU A 235 13.19 -3.56 11.54
N THR A 236 12.24 -2.63 11.39
CA THR A 236 10.99 -2.59 12.16
C THR A 236 9.77 -2.46 11.25
N LEU A 237 8.56 -2.50 11.83
CA LEU A 237 7.32 -2.23 11.11
C LEU A 237 7.27 -0.81 10.51
N ALA A 238 8.03 0.16 11.04
CA ALA A 238 8.14 1.49 10.42
C ALA A 238 8.82 1.40 9.05
N ASP A 239 9.89 0.61 8.95
CA ASP A 239 10.63 0.39 7.71
C ASP A 239 9.76 -0.32 6.67
N VAL A 240 9.03 -1.36 7.09
CA VAL A 240 8.06 -2.08 6.23
C VAL A 240 6.98 -1.13 5.69
N ARG A 241 6.43 -0.25 6.55
CA ARG A 241 5.39 0.71 6.14
C ARG A 241 5.92 1.75 5.17
N LEU A 242 7.17 2.17 5.30
CA LEU A 242 7.83 3.09 4.38
C LEU A 242 8.18 2.40 3.05
N PHE A 243 8.76 1.20 3.11
CA PHE A 243 9.21 0.40 1.98
C PHE A 243 8.15 0.31 0.88
N THR A 244 6.92 -0.05 1.26
CA THR A 244 5.86 -0.30 0.27
C THR A 244 5.43 0.96 -0.48
N THR A 245 5.73 2.16 0.03
CA THR A 245 5.58 3.41 -0.71
C THR A 245 6.82 3.71 -1.56
N LEU A 246 8.03 3.55 -1.01
CA LEU A 246 9.27 3.86 -1.73
C LEU A 246 9.44 3.02 -3.01
N ILE A 247 9.18 1.71 -2.94
CA ILE A 247 9.29 0.79 -4.08
C ILE A 247 8.35 1.16 -5.25
N ARG A 248 7.30 1.94 -4.97
CA ARG A 248 6.32 2.41 -5.97
C ARG A 248 6.56 3.85 -6.41
N PHE A 249 7.47 4.57 -5.75
CA PHE A 249 7.57 6.01 -5.89
C PHE A 249 8.04 6.41 -7.29
N ASP A 250 9.25 6.01 -7.68
CA ASP A 250 9.80 6.36 -9.00
C ASP A 250 9.05 5.66 -10.14
N LEU A 251 8.47 4.50 -9.82
CA LEU A 251 7.72 3.65 -10.76
C LEU A 251 6.35 4.23 -11.13
N VAL A 252 5.69 4.90 -10.18
CA VAL A 252 4.29 5.33 -10.29
C VAL A 252 4.11 6.75 -9.76
N TYR A 253 4.39 6.98 -8.48
CA TYR A 253 3.96 8.21 -7.80
C TYR A 253 4.64 9.46 -8.36
N TYR A 254 5.90 9.33 -8.78
CA TYR A 254 6.67 10.39 -9.41
C TYR A 254 5.95 10.94 -10.65
N GLY A 255 5.49 10.06 -11.55
CA GLY A 255 4.77 10.45 -12.76
C GLY A 255 3.28 10.66 -12.52
N LEU A 256 2.56 9.56 -12.21
CA LEU A 256 1.10 9.54 -12.16
C LEU A 256 0.53 10.48 -11.09
N PHE A 257 1.12 10.48 -9.90
CA PHE A 257 0.67 11.31 -8.78
C PHE A 257 1.39 12.66 -8.70
N LYS A 258 2.23 12.97 -9.70
CA LYS A 258 2.99 14.22 -9.80
C LYS A 258 3.90 14.46 -8.58
N CYS A 259 4.32 13.42 -7.87
CA CYS A 259 5.27 13.55 -6.76
C CYS A 259 6.70 13.71 -7.32
N ASN A 260 6.96 14.77 -8.08
CA ASN A 260 8.09 14.87 -9.00
C ASN A 260 9.17 15.91 -8.62
N ARG A 261 9.22 16.35 -7.36
CA ARG A 261 10.29 17.26 -6.87
C ARG A 261 11.67 16.57 -6.91
N ARG A 262 11.74 15.28 -6.57
CA ARG A 262 12.95 14.45 -6.61
C ARG A 262 12.58 12.96 -6.64
N ALA A 263 13.29 12.17 -7.45
CA ALA A 263 13.14 10.71 -7.45
C ALA A 263 13.82 10.09 -6.22
N ILE A 264 13.30 8.97 -5.70
CA ILE A 264 13.91 8.20 -4.61
C ILE A 264 15.33 7.78 -4.97
N ALA A 265 15.55 7.35 -6.22
CA ALA A 265 16.86 6.97 -6.71
C ALA A 265 17.91 8.10 -6.64
N SER A 266 17.48 9.36 -6.58
CA SER A 266 18.38 10.53 -6.50
C SER A 266 18.71 10.95 -5.06
N TYR A 267 18.14 10.31 -4.04
CA TYR A 267 18.49 10.57 -2.64
C TYR A 267 19.74 9.78 -2.22
N PRO A 268 20.72 10.41 -1.57
CA PRO A 268 21.98 9.76 -1.21
C PRO A 268 21.83 8.64 -0.18
N HIS A 269 20.85 8.70 0.72
CA HIS A 269 20.65 7.69 1.77
C HIS A 269 19.35 6.92 1.62
N LEU A 270 18.27 7.59 1.17
CA LEU A 270 16.98 6.94 0.94
C LEU A 270 17.01 5.94 -0.23
N GLY A 271 17.77 6.25 -1.29
CA GLY A 271 17.95 5.34 -2.43
C GLY A 271 18.64 4.04 -2.03
N PRO A 272 19.83 4.08 -1.40
CA PRO A 272 20.46 2.89 -0.85
C PRO A 272 19.63 2.16 0.21
N TYR A 273 18.88 2.88 1.04
CA TYR A 273 17.97 2.27 2.02
C TYR A 273 16.87 1.44 1.36
N LEU A 274 16.26 1.92 0.27
CA LEU A 274 15.30 1.14 -0.51
C LEU A 274 15.93 -0.14 -1.07
N ARG A 275 17.19 -0.09 -1.52
CA ARG A 275 17.91 -1.26 -2.03
C ARG A 275 18.23 -2.27 -0.91
N ASP A 276 18.71 -1.80 0.24
CA ASP A 276 18.97 -2.64 1.44
C ASP A 276 17.70 -3.41 1.87
N LEU A 277 16.56 -2.71 1.92
CA LEU A 277 15.27 -3.35 2.22
C LEU A 277 14.84 -4.34 1.14
N TYR A 278 14.95 -3.97 -0.14
CA TYR A 278 14.56 -4.87 -1.24
C TYR A 278 15.38 -6.16 -1.23
N GLN A 279 16.67 -6.08 -0.89
CA GLN A 279 17.59 -7.22 -0.90
C GLN A 279 17.49 -8.12 0.34
N GLN A 280 16.64 -7.81 1.31
CA GLN A 280 16.39 -8.72 2.44
C GLN A 280 15.73 -10.02 1.97
N ASP A 281 16.09 -11.13 2.63
CA ASP A 281 15.61 -12.47 2.28
C ASP A 281 14.06 -12.56 2.25
N GLY A 282 13.52 -12.84 1.07
CA GLY A 282 12.08 -13.03 0.84
C GLY A 282 11.34 -11.79 0.32
N ILE A 283 11.92 -10.58 0.44
CA ILE A 283 11.27 -9.34 -0.01
C ILE A 283 11.18 -9.21 -1.55
N PRO A 284 12.18 -9.61 -2.37
CA PRO A 284 12.05 -9.56 -3.82
C PRO A 284 10.82 -10.32 -4.34
N GLN A 285 10.49 -11.45 -3.72
CA GLN A 285 9.37 -12.32 -4.09
C GLN A 285 8.00 -11.70 -3.79
N THR A 286 7.93 -10.67 -2.94
CA THR A 286 6.68 -9.94 -2.66
C THR A 286 6.46 -8.79 -3.65
N CYS A 287 7.43 -8.52 -4.53
CA CYS A 287 7.44 -7.38 -5.43
C CYS A 287 7.13 -7.78 -6.88
N ASP A 288 5.94 -7.46 -7.38
CA ASP A 288 5.63 -7.54 -8.81
C ASP A 288 5.55 -6.12 -9.40
N LEU A 289 6.71 -5.61 -9.87
CA LEU A 289 6.84 -4.25 -10.38
C LEU A 289 6.00 -4.02 -11.65
N ALA A 290 5.89 -5.05 -12.50
CA ALA A 290 5.09 -4.97 -13.73
C ALA A 290 3.60 -4.83 -13.42
N THR A 291 3.09 -5.63 -12.48
CA THR A 291 1.70 -5.54 -12.01
C THR A 291 1.45 -4.25 -11.26
N ILE A 292 2.37 -3.78 -10.41
CA ILE A 292 2.26 -2.44 -9.80
C ILE A 292 2.04 -1.37 -10.87
N LYS A 293 2.88 -1.29 -11.91
CA LYS A 293 2.68 -0.30 -12.98
C LYS A 293 1.33 -0.45 -13.66
N ARG A 294 0.98 -1.69 -14.04
CA ARG A 294 -0.26 -2.00 -14.75
C ARG A 294 -1.49 -1.57 -13.96
N ASP A 295 -1.53 -1.89 -12.67
CA ASP A 295 -2.66 -1.57 -11.80
C ASP A 295 -2.83 -0.05 -11.67
N TYR A 296 -1.75 0.69 -11.42
CA TYR A 296 -1.85 2.14 -11.23
C TYR A 296 -2.16 2.91 -12.51
N TYR A 297 -1.45 2.63 -13.59
CA TYR A 297 -1.65 3.34 -14.86
C TYR A 297 -2.88 2.85 -15.62
N GLY A 298 -3.31 1.60 -15.40
CA GLY A 298 -4.44 0.99 -16.10
C GLY A 298 -5.77 1.05 -15.35
N SER A 299 -5.78 0.99 -14.01
CA SER A 299 -7.03 0.86 -13.24
C SER A 299 -7.46 2.14 -12.50
N LEU A 300 -6.60 3.16 -12.41
CA LEU A 300 -6.96 4.44 -11.74
C LEU A 300 -7.56 5.46 -12.70
N PHE A 301 -8.56 5.07 -13.47
CA PHE A 301 -9.37 6.04 -14.22
C PHE A 301 -10.15 6.93 -13.24
N PRO A 302 -10.14 8.28 -13.38
CA PRO A 302 -9.73 9.06 -14.55
C PRO A 302 -8.34 9.72 -14.49
N LEU A 303 -7.42 9.27 -13.62
CA LEU A 303 -6.09 9.89 -13.49
C LEU A 303 -5.21 9.70 -14.74
N ASN A 304 -5.33 8.57 -15.42
CA ASN A 304 -4.64 8.30 -16.68
C ASN A 304 -5.63 7.87 -17.77
N PRO A 305 -6.36 8.81 -18.40
CA PRO A 305 -7.44 8.49 -19.33
C PRO A 305 -7.00 7.67 -20.55
N GLY A 306 -5.75 7.83 -20.97
CA GLY A 306 -5.21 7.10 -22.12
C GLY A 306 -4.79 5.66 -21.81
N GLY A 307 -4.74 5.26 -20.53
CA GLY A 307 -4.30 3.92 -20.11
C GLY A 307 -2.86 3.55 -20.49
N ILE A 308 -2.07 4.50 -21.02
CA ILE A 308 -0.69 4.25 -21.43
C ILE A 308 0.15 4.01 -20.18
N ILE A 309 0.87 2.89 -20.17
CA ILE A 309 1.80 2.51 -19.12
C ILE A 309 3.21 2.92 -19.58
N PRO A 310 3.91 3.82 -18.86
CA PRO A 310 5.27 4.21 -19.21
C PRO A 310 6.25 3.02 -19.21
N GLN A 311 7.25 3.04 -20.10
CA GLN A 311 8.28 1.99 -20.13
C GLN A 311 9.23 2.07 -18.93
N GLY A 312 9.73 3.25 -18.59
CA GLY A 312 10.68 3.45 -17.48
C GLY A 312 10.02 3.64 -16.12
N PRO A 313 10.83 3.78 -15.05
CA PRO A 313 12.27 3.47 -15.02
C PRO A 313 12.53 1.95 -15.02
N ASP A 314 13.75 1.55 -15.42
CA ASP A 314 14.24 0.18 -15.18
C ASP A 314 14.67 0.04 -13.71
N LEU A 315 13.66 -0.21 -12.86
CA LEU A 315 13.83 -0.21 -11.42
C LEU A 315 14.44 -1.52 -10.90
N GLU A 316 14.16 -2.65 -11.56
CA GLU A 316 14.59 -3.97 -11.07
C GLU A 316 16.12 -4.11 -11.08
N ALA A 317 16.77 -3.76 -12.18
CA ALA A 317 18.23 -3.76 -12.26
C ALA A 317 18.84 -2.77 -11.25
N TRP A 318 18.22 -1.61 -11.05
CA TRP A 318 18.68 -0.61 -10.08
C TRP A 318 18.57 -1.10 -8.64
N LEU A 319 17.50 -1.81 -8.29
CA LEU A 319 17.28 -2.34 -6.93
C LEU A 319 18.32 -3.39 -6.52
N MET A 320 18.94 -4.08 -7.47
CA MET A 320 19.96 -5.11 -7.25
C MET A 320 21.38 -4.54 -7.12
N LEU A 321 21.58 -3.23 -7.33
CA LEU A 321 22.88 -2.61 -7.11
C LEU A 321 23.27 -2.63 -5.62
N PRO A 322 24.57 -2.73 -5.28
CA PRO A 322 25.04 -2.59 -3.92
C PRO A 322 24.50 -1.31 -3.24
N HIS A 323 24.22 -1.40 -1.95
CA HIS A 323 23.67 -0.28 -1.18
C HIS A 323 24.68 0.34 -0.21
N ASP A 324 25.80 -0.32 0.10
CA ASP A 324 26.83 0.20 1.02
C ASP A 324 26.25 0.65 2.38
N ARG A 325 25.19 -0.03 2.84
CA ARG A 325 24.59 0.15 4.17
C ARG A 325 24.90 -1.09 5.00
N HIS A 326 25.41 -0.89 6.21
CA HIS A 326 25.82 -1.95 7.13
C HIS A 326 25.12 -1.82 8.47
#